data_AF-A0A0P8YRT1-F1
#
_entry.id   AF-A0A0P8YRT1-F1
#
_cell.length_a   1.000
_cell.length_b   1.000
_cell.length_c   1.000
_cell.angle_alpha   90.00
_cell.angle_beta   90.00
_cell.angle_gamma   90.00
#
_symmetry.space_group_name_H-M   'P 1'
#
loop_
_entity.id
_entity.type
_entity.pdbx_description
1 polymer ?
#
loop_
_entity_poly.entity_id
_entity_poly.type
_entity_poly.pdbx_seq_one_letter_code
_entity_poly.pdbx_strand_id
1 'polypeptide(L)'
;MLKLSAVSLAFLAIGASGASACITVDKDTDIFTNSCDTPLYIEYRTVGGGCYTVKHGAASIKAQGEWHDPKLSEACGAVGKFHVNYAWCDQTERDDGTCKLNY
;
A
#
# COMPACT_ATOMS: atom_id res chain seq x y z
N MET A 1 -23.89 49.09 -13.52
CA MET A 1 -22.87 48.53 -12.60
C MET A 1 -23.40 47.21 -12.06
N LEU A 2 -23.10 46.08 -12.71
CA LEU A 2 -23.49 44.75 -12.23
C LEU A 2 -22.44 44.27 -11.24
N LYS A 3 -22.84 44.03 -9.99
CA LYS A 3 -22.03 43.37 -8.96
C LYS A 3 -21.99 41.87 -9.28
N LEU A 4 -20.87 41.37 -9.77
CA LEU A 4 -20.58 39.94 -9.79
C LEU A 4 -20.13 39.53 -8.39
N SER A 5 -21.02 38.87 -7.65
CA SER A 5 -20.64 38.11 -6.45
C SER A 5 -19.78 36.93 -6.90
N ALA A 6 -18.49 36.97 -6.57
CA ALA A 6 -17.59 35.85 -6.73
C ALA A 6 -18.08 34.70 -5.84
N VAL A 7 -18.70 33.70 -6.46
CA VAL A 7 -18.95 32.40 -5.82
C VAL A 7 -17.58 31.75 -5.69
N SER A 8 -16.98 31.84 -4.51
CA SER A 8 -15.80 31.06 -4.14
C SER A 8 -16.18 29.58 -4.23
N LEU A 9 -15.80 28.94 -5.34
CA LEU A 9 -15.77 27.49 -5.43
C LEU A 9 -14.72 26.98 -4.45
N ALA A 10 -15.18 26.56 -3.27
CA ALA A 10 -14.42 25.69 -2.41
C ALA A 10 -14.25 24.36 -3.16
N PHE A 11 -13.07 24.16 -3.75
CA PHE A 11 -12.62 22.85 -4.17
C PHE A 11 -12.45 22.02 -2.91
N LEU A 12 -13.50 21.30 -2.53
CA LEU A 12 -13.36 20.12 -1.69
C LEU A 12 -12.56 19.12 -2.52
N ALA A 13 -11.23 19.14 -2.33
CA ALA A 13 -10.40 18.00 -2.65
C ALA A 13 -10.93 16.86 -1.78
N ILE A 14 -11.84 16.05 -2.34
CA ILE A 14 -12.20 14.77 -1.78
C ILE A 14 -10.92 13.95 -1.89
N GLY A 15 -10.12 13.98 -0.82
CA GLY A 15 -8.94 13.15 -0.70
C GLY A 15 -9.39 11.73 -0.89
N ALA A 16 -9.04 11.14 -2.04
CA ALA A 16 -9.11 9.71 -2.20
C ALA A 16 -8.30 9.11 -1.04
N SER A 17 -8.93 8.21 -0.29
CA SER A 17 -8.32 7.39 0.77
C SER A 17 -6.85 7.12 0.47
N GLY A 18 -5.98 7.66 1.33
CA GLY A 18 -4.69 8.23 0.94
C GLY A 18 -3.65 7.23 0.42
N ALA A 19 -3.78 5.96 0.78
CA ALA A 19 -2.73 4.98 0.55
C ALA A 19 -2.60 4.47 -0.88
N SER A 20 -3.71 4.29 -1.60
CA SER A 20 -3.67 3.78 -2.98
C SER A 20 -3.13 4.79 -3.98
N ALA A 21 -3.11 6.08 -3.63
CA ALA A 21 -2.65 7.15 -4.50
C ALA A 21 -1.13 7.40 -4.40
N CYS A 22 -0.46 6.93 -3.35
CA CYS A 22 0.93 7.29 -3.04
C CYS A 22 1.89 6.10 -2.91
N ILE A 23 1.40 4.87 -3.05
CA ILE A 23 2.28 3.69 -3.11
C ILE A 23 2.70 3.39 -4.54
N THR A 24 3.99 3.19 -4.74
CA THR A 24 4.57 2.67 -5.99
C THR A 24 5.26 1.35 -5.71
N VAL A 25 5.13 0.40 -6.63
CA VAL A 25 5.75 -0.93 -6.50
C VAL A 25 6.63 -1.18 -7.72
N ASP A 26 7.93 -1.28 -7.50
CA ASP A 26 8.88 -1.79 -8.47
C ASP A 26 8.97 -3.31 -8.32
N LYS A 27 8.49 -4.03 -9.32
CA LYS A 27 8.43 -5.50 -9.33
C LYS A 27 9.75 -6.16 -9.74
N ASP A 28 10.67 -5.41 -10.33
CA ASP A 28 11.98 -5.95 -10.74
C ASP A 28 12.95 -5.93 -9.56
N THR A 29 12.81 -4.95 -8.67
CA THR A 29 13.67 -4.76 -7.49
C THR A 29 13.00 -5.06 -6.16
N ASP A 30 11.71 -5.42 -6.18
CA ASP A 30 10.91 -5.74 -4.99
C ASP A 30 10.81 -4.58 -3.98
N ILE A 31 10.80 -3.34 -4.50
CA ILE A 31 10.76 -2.11 -3.72
C ILE A 31 9.35 -1.52 -3.71
N PHE A 32 8.88 -1.24 -2.50
CA PHE A 32 7.68 -0.46 -2.26
C PHE A 32 8.09 0.94 -1.81
N THR A 33 7.63 1.96 -2.52
CA THR A 33 7.88 3.37 -2.20
C THR A 33 6.58 4.01 -1.72
N ASN A 34 6.63 4.65 -0.56
CA ASN A 34 5.56 5.44 0.01
C ASN A 34 5.84 6.92 -0.20
N SER A 35 5.09 7.60 -1.07
CA SER A 35 5.16 9.05 -1.25
C SER A 35 4.10 9.81 -0.45
N CYS A 36 3.36 9.15 0.45
CA CYS A 36 2.49 9.82 1.42
C CYS A 36 3.30 10.46 2.55
N ASP A 37 2.70 11.49 3.15
CA ASP A 37 3.18 12.12 4.39
C ASP A 37 2.83 11.31 5.65
N THR A 38 2.10 10.22 5.48
CA THR A 38 1.70 9.27 6.51
C THR A 38 2.35 7.91 6.28
N PRO A 39 2.59 7.12 7.35
CA PRO A 39 3.05 5.75 7.20
C PRO A 39 2.02 4.89 6.47
N LEU A 40 2.49 3.99 5.61
CA LEU A 40 1.67 2.94 5.00
C LEU A 40 1.87 1.63 5.73
N TYR A 41 0.79 0.90 5.87
CA TYR A 41 0.81 -0.47 6.35
C TYR A 41 0.50 -1.43 5.19
N ILE A 42 1.30 -2.49 5.05
CA ILE A 42 1.20 -3.49 3.99
C ILE A 42 1.01 -4.85 4.63
N GLU A 43 0.02 -5.60 4.16
CA GLU A 43 -0.11 -7.05 4.39
C GLU A 43 0.16 -7.80 3.11
N TYR A 44 0.78 -8.96 3.26
CA TYR A 44 1.10 -9.81 2.14
C TYR A 44 1.02 -11.30 2.47
N ARG A 45 0.68 -12.08 1.44
CA ARG A 45 0.54 -13.53 1.51
C ARG A 45 1.08 -14.18 0.25
N THR A 46 1.91 -15.20 0.40
CA THR A 46 2.30 -16.03 -0.74
C THR A 46 1.21 -17.05 -1.08
N VAL A 47 0.90 -17.17 -2.37
CA VAL A 47 -0.06 -18.12 -2.93
C VAL A 47 0.69 -19.12 -3.82
N GLY A 48 0.70 -20.38 -3.37
CA GLY A 48 1.41 -21.52 -3.96
C GLY A 48 2.93 -21.41 -3.78
N GLY A 49 3.62 -22.40 -3.19
CA GLY A 49 5.09 -22.37 -3.00
C GLY A 49 5.65 -21.12 -2.26
N GLY A 50 6.98 -21.02 -2.08
CA GLY A 50 7.66 -19.80 -1.63
C GLY A 50 7.88 -19.61 -0.11
N CYS A 51 8.65 -18.58 0.27
CA CYS A 51 9.14 -18.41 1.64
C CYS A 51 8.09 -17.90 2.66
N TYR A 52 6.90 -17.47 2.22
CA TYR A 52 5.77 -17.13 3.10
C TYR A 52 4.59 -18.12 2.97
N THR A 53 4.88 -19.41 2.77
CA THR A 53 3.89 -20.49 2.58
C THR A 53 2.89 -20.68 3.74
N VAL A 54 3.18 -20.16 4.94
CA VAL A 54 2.40 -20.50 6.15
C VAL A 54 1.94 -19.28 6.96
N LYS A 55 2.53 -18.09 6.78
CA LYS A 55 2.22 -16.91 7.60
C LYS A 55 2.02 -15.68 6.74
N HIS A 56 0.95 -14.94 7.02
CA HIS A 56 0.78 -13.58 6.54
C HIS A 56 1.92 -12.73 7.08
N GLY A 57 2.61 -12.04 6.18
CA GLY A 57 3.60 -11.06 6.55
C GLY A 57 2.97 -9.67 6.58
N ALA A 58 3.64 -8.78 7.29
CA ALA A 58 3.25 -7.39 7.34
C ALA A 58 4.47 -6.50 7.51
N ALA A 59 4.38 -5.32 6.93
CA ALA A 59 5.39 -4.28 7.06
C ALA A 59 4.74 -2.90 7.15
N SER A 60 5.47 -1.96 7.74
CA SER A 60 5.14 -0.54 7.66
C SER A 60 6.22 0.17 6.86
N ILE A 61 5.79 1.00 5.91
CA ILE A 61 6.66 1.94 5.21
C ILE A 61 6.47 3.30 5.89
N LYS A 62 7.56 3.91 6.34
CA LYS A 62 7.51 5.28 6.87
C LYS A 62 6.98 6.25 5.80
N ALA A 63 6.46 7.38 6.23
CA ALA A 63 6.16 8.51 5.35
C ALA A 63 7.40 8.86 4.50
N GLN A 64 7.19 9.13 3.20
CA GLN A 64 8.27 9.42 2.25
C GLN A 64 9.42 8.40 2.29
N GLY A 65 9.08 7.11 2.48
CA GLY A 65 10.02 6.04 2.75
C GLY A 65 9.92 4.88 1.77
N GLU A 66 10.86 3.94 1.91
CA GLU A 66 10.91 2.73 1.09
C GLU A 66 10.98 1.50 1.97
N TRP A 67 10.42 0.41 1.46
CA TRP A 67 10.53 -0.91 2.05
C TRP A 67 10.85 -1.92 0.96
N HIS A 68 11.86 -2.74 1.22
CA HIS A 68 12.22 -3.87 0.37
C HIS A 68 11.61 -5.12 0.98
N ASP A 69 10.85 -5.89 0.21
CA ASP A 69 10.46 -7.23 0.66
C ASP A 69 11.65 -8.18 0.46
N PRO A 70 12.30 -8.68 1.52
CA PRO A 70 13.49 -9.49 1.38
C PRO A 70 13.24 -10.87 0.76
N LYS A 71 11.99 -11.28 0.50
CA LYS A 71 11.69 -12.64 0.03
C LYS A 71 10.73 -12.71 -1.16
N LEU A 72 10.48 -11.59 -1.84
CA LEU A 72 9.57 -11.55 -2.99
C LEU A 72 10.03 -12.46 -4.14
N SER A 73 11.34 -12.62 -4.29
CA SER A 73 12.00 -13.42 -5.33
C SER A 73 12.52 -14.77 -4.84
N GLU A 74 12.37 -15.11 -3.54
CA GLU A 74 12.93 -16.33 -2.96
C GLU A 74 11.96 -17.53 -3.03
N ALA A 75 12.46 -18.66 -3.55
CA ALA A 75 11.73 -19.93 -3.61
C ALA A 75 12.14 -20.87 -2.45
N CYS A 76 11.57 -20.70 -1.25
CA CYS A 76 11.74 -21.66 -0.15
C CYS A 76 10.60 -22.68 -0.15
N GLY A 77 10.86 -23.91 -0.59
CA GLY A 77 9.88 -25.02 -0.55
C GLY A 77 9.28 -25.30 -1.92
N ALA A 78 9.53 -26.52 -2.39
CA ALA A 78 9.16 -27.02 -3.71
C ALA A 78 7.64 -26.97 -3.91
N VAL A 79 7.17 -26.23 -4.93
CA VAL A 79 6.38 -26.72 -6.07
C VAL A 79 5.71 -25.51 -6.74
N GLY A 80 6.17 -25.19 -7.96
CA GLY A 80 5.41 -24.37 -8.91
C GLY A 80 5.54 -22.84 -8.78
N LYS A 81 4.95 -22.16 -9.76
CA LYS A 81 4.86 -20.69 -9.86
C LYS A 81 4.19 -20.16 -8.59
N PHE A 82 4.94 -19.44 -7.76
CA PHE A 82 4.39 -18.69 -6.65
C PHE A 82 4.07 -17.26 -7.08
N HIS A 83 3.16 -16.62 -6.35
CA HIS A 83 2.98 -15.17 -6.40
C HIS A 83 2.67 -14.66 -5.00
N VAL A 84 2.87 -13.37 -4.78
CA VAL A 84 2.53 -12.71 -3.52
C VAL A 84 1.37 -11.76 -3.78
N ASN A 85 0.30 -11.91 -3.02
CA ASN A 85 -0.79 -10.94 -2.97
C ASN A 85 -0.43 -9.87 -1.95
N TYR A 86 -0.58 -8.61 -2.35
CA TYR A 86 -0.37 -7.44 -1.50
C TYR A 86 -1.68 -6.71 -1.30
N ALA A 87 -1.87 -6.22 -0.09
CA ALA A 87 -2.87 -5.24 0.22
C ALA A 87 -2.23 -4.17 1.12
N TRP A 88 -2.62 -2.90 0.96
CA TRP A 88 -2.05 -1.80 1.73
C TRP A 88 -3.11 -0.79 2.15
N CYS A 89 -2.85 -0.12 3.28
CA CYS A 89 -3.69 0.90 3.89
C CYS A 89 -2.82 2.03 4.41
N ASP A 90 -3.42 3.21 4.58
CA ASP A 90 -2.83 4.22 5.45
C ASP A 90 -2.81 3.64 6.87
N GLN A 91 -1.72 3.83 7.60
CA GLN A 91 -1.59 3.24 8.92
C GLN A 91 -2.66 3.78 9.89
N THR A 92 -3.01 5.06 9.79
CA THR A 92 -4.08 5.69 10.57
C THR A 92 -5.43 5.09 10.20
N GLU A 93 -5.74 4.97 8.91
CA GLU A 93 -7.00 4.38 8.45
C GLU A 93 -7.14 2.91 8.88
N ARG A 94 -6.02 2.17 8.92
CA ARG A 94 -6.00 0.80 9.43
C ARG A 94 -6.24 0.74 10.92
N ASP A 95 -5.54 1.57 11.69
CA ASP A 95 -5.65 1.60 13.16
C ASP A 95 -7.06 2.04 13.60
N ASP A 96 -7.68 2.95 12.85
CA ASP A 96 -9.07 3.40 13.04
C ASP A 96 -10.11 2.40 12.48
N GLY A 97 -9.66 1.33 11.81
CA GLY A 97 -10.51 0.26 11.26
C GLY A 97 -11.34 0.66 10.04
N THR A 98 -11.07 1.82 9.44
CA THR A 98 -11.74 2.32 8.23
C THR A 98 -11.17 1.70 6.97
N CYS A 99 -9.91 1.25 7.00
CA CYS A 99 -9.28 0.46 5.95
C CYS A 99 -9.10 -0.99 6.40
N LYS A 100 -9.78 -1.91 5.71
CA LYS A 100 -9.71 -3.36 5.97
C LYS A 100 -9.00 -4.06 4.82
N LEU A 101 -7.85 -4.65 5.13
CA LEU A 101 -7.05 -5.39 4.17
C LEU A 101 -7.67 -6.76 3.90
N ASN A 102 -7.96 -7.03 2.63
CA ASN A 102 -8.37 -8.34 2.14
C ASN A 102 -7.54 -8.64 0.89
N TYR A 103 -6.89 -9.82 0.85
CA TYR A 103 -6.01 -10.29 -0.22
C TYR A 103 -6.52 -11.57 -0.88
#